data_AF-A0A6B0BGF1-F1
#
_entry.id   AF-A0A6B0BGF1-F1
#
_cell.length_a   1.000
_cell.length_b   1.000
_cell.length_c   1.000
_cell.angle_alpha   90.00
_cell.angle_beta   90.00
_cell.angle_gamma   90.00
#
_symmetry.space_group_name_H-M   'P 1'
#
loop_
_entity.id
_entity.type
_entity.pdbx_description
1 polymer ?
#
loop_
_entity_poly.entity_id
_entity_poly.type
_entity_poly.pdbx_seq_one_letter_code
_entity_poly.pdbx_strand_id
1 'polypeptide(L)'
;MINAEPIISKMKNQKINYDKVLKKLIGQWEREAIRPKILLHSCCAPCSTYTLEFLTQYADIAIYFANSNIHPKNEYLRRAKVQEQFVEDFNRKTGANVKYIEAPYEPHKF
;
A
#
# COMPACT_ATOMS: atom_id res chain seq x y z
N MET A 1 11.34 -13.10 1.45
CA MET A 1 10.58 -12.18 2.33
C MET A 1 11.18 -10.79 2.18
N ILE A 2 10.37 -9.73 2.06
CA ILE A 2 10.90 -8.36 1.95
C ILE A 2 11.71 -8.08 3.23
N ASN A 3 13.00 -7.79 3.10
CA ASN A 3 13.88 -7.56 4.24
C ASN A 3 14.79 -6.35 3.98
N ALA A 4 14.66 -5.31 4.81
CA ALA A 4 15.46 -4.09 4.76
C ALA A 4 16.65 -4.08 5.74
N GLU A 5 16.72 -5.01 6.71
CA GLU A 5 17.77 -5.06 7.74
C GLU A 5 19.20 -5.09 7.16
N PRO A 6 19.52 -5.85 6.08
CA PRO A 6 20.86 -5.82 5.48
C PRO A 6 21.27 -4.45 4.92
N ILE A 7 20.30 -3.62 4.54
CA ILE A 7 20.54 -2.27 4.01
C ILE A 7 20.65 -1.28 5.17
N ILE A 8 19.73 -1.37 6.14
CA ILE A 8 19.65 -0.47 7.30
C ILE A 8 20.86 -0.65 8.22
N SER A 9 21.29 -1.89 8.48
CA SER A 9 22.43 -2.19 9.36
C SER A 9 23.76 -1.60 8.88
N LYS A 10 23.88 -1.29 7.58
CA LYS A 10 25.04 -0.63 6.98
C LYS A 10 25.01 0.89 7.12
N MET A 11 23.88 1.48 7.51
CA MET A 11 23.69 2.92 7.69
C MET A 11 23.92 3.34 9.16
N LYS A 12 25.12 3.07 9.70
CA LYS A 12 25.47 3.41 11.09
C LYS A 12 25.72 4.90 11.27
N ASN A 13 25.40 5.42 12.47
CA ASN A 13 25.70 6.79 12.93
C ASN A 13 25.12 7.91 12.05
N GLN A 14 24.00 7.67 11.38
CA GLN A 14 23.29 8.68 10.59
C GLN A 14 21.78 8.51 10.66
N LYS A 15 21.04 9.58 10.38
CA LYS A 15 19.59 9.51 10.19
C LYS A 15 19.27 8.68 8.95
N ILE A 16 18.45 7.64 9.10
CA ILE A 16 18.05 6.77 8.00
C ILE A 16 17.13 7.55 7.05
N ASN A 17 17.46 7.51 5.76
CA ASN A 17 16.60 7.98 4.70
C ASN A 17 15.88 6.79 4.06
N TYR A 18 14.59 6.61 4.38
CA TYR A 18 13.81 5.46 3.94
C TYR A 18 13.52 5.45 2.43
N ASP A 19 13.51 6.60 1.75
CA ASP A 19 13.44 6.66 0.28
C ASP A 19 14.69 6.02 -0.34
N LYS A 20 15.89 6.33 0.17
CA LYS A 20 17.12 5.67 -0.29
C LYS A 20 17.15 4.18 0.02
N VAL A 21 16.57 3.75 1.14
CA VAL A 21 16.44 2.33 1.47
C VAL A 21 15.49 1.64 0.49
N LEU A 22 14.32 2.23 0.23
CA LEU A 22 13.34 1.71 -0.72
C LEU A 22 13.91 1.58 -2.14
N LYS A 23 14.62 2.61 -2.64
CA LYS A 23 15.28 2.55 -3.96
C LYS A 23 16.29 1.41 -4.07
N LYS A 24 17.03 1.14 -2.99
CA LYS A 24 17.97 0.00 -2.93
C LYS A 24 17.23 -1.35 -2.92
N LEU A 25 16.10 -1.44 -2.22
CA LEU A 25 15.26 -2.64 -2.23
C LEU A 25 14.68 -2.89 -3.63
N ILE A 26 14.16 -1.86 -4.28
CA ILE A 26 13.64 -1.95 -5.66
C ILE A 26 14.72 -2.48 -6.60
N GLY A 27 15.93 -1.89 -6.57
CA GLY A 27 17.03 -2.38 -7.40
C GLY A 27 17.51 -3.80 -7.05
N GLN A 28 17.23 -4.30 -5.85
CA GLN A 28 17.44 -5.71 -5.52
C GLN A 28 16.33 -6.59 -6.13
N TRP A 29 15.06 -6.20 -5.98
CA TRP A 29 13.92 -6.92 -6.55
C TRP A 29 14.03 -7.07 -8.06
N GLU A 30 14.44 -6.00 -8.76
CA GLU A 30 14.66 -6.03 -10.21
C GLU A 30 15.79 -6.97 -10.62
N ARG A 31 16.94 -6.93 -9.93
CA ARG A 31 18.08 -7.82 -10.21
C ARG A 31 17.75 -9.29 -9.97
N GLU A 32 16.91 -9.56 -8.97
CA GLU A 32 16.47 -10.92 -8.62
C GLU A 32 15.22 -11.34 -9.41
N ALA A 33 14.67 -10.46 -10.26
CA ALA A 33 13.41 -10.66 -10.99
C ALA A 33 12.23 -11.03 -10.07
N ILE A 34 12.18 -10.47 -8.87
CA ILE A 34 11.14 -10.71 -7.87
C ILE A 34 10.15 -9.54 -7.88
N ARG A 35 8.85 -9.85 -7.89
CA ARG A 35 7.79 -8.88 -7.58
C ARG A 35 7.18 -9.19 -6.22
N PRO A 36 7.50 -8.43 -5.17
CA PRO A 36 6.96 -8.71 -3.85
C PRO A 36 5.46 -8.44 -3.80
N LYS A 37 4.73 -9.21 -2.98
CA LYS A 37 3.32 -8.97 -2.66
C LYS A 37 3.23 -8.08 -1.44
N ILE A 38 2.56 -6.93 -1.56
CA ILE A 38 2.45 -5.93 -0.51
C ILE A 38 0.98 -5.67 -0.21
N LEU A 39 0.61 -5.79 1.06
CA LEU A 39 -0.69 -5.34 1.57
C LEU A 39 -0.55 -3.91 2.06
N LEU A 40 -1.26 -2.98 1.40
CA LEU A 40 -1.23 -1.55 1.70
C LEU A 40 -2.51 -1.16 2.42
N HIS A 41 -2.38 -0.74 3.68
CA HIS A 41 -3.49 -0.19 4.43
C HIS A 41 -3.89 1.20 3.91
N SER A 42 -5.19 1.42 3.71
CA SER A 42 -5.75 2.72 3.34
C SER A 42 -7.03 3.00 4.11
N CYS A 43 -7.18 4.22 4.61
CA CYS A 43 -8.43 4.69 5.23
C CYS A 43 -9.27 5.58 4.30
N CYS A 44 -8.77 5.90 3.10
CA CYS A 44 -9.42 6.78 2.13
C CYS A 44 -8.80 6.67 0.72
N ALA A 45 -9.58 6.83 -0.35
CA ALA A 45 -9.05 6.78 -1.73
C ALA A 45 -7.81 7.66 -1.98
N PRO A 46 -7.80 8.97 -1.64
CA PRO A 46 -6.64 9.82 -1.87
C PRO A 46 -5.41 9.43 -1.04
N CYS A 47 -5.58 8.68 0.04
CA CYS A 47 -4.48 8.20 0.87
C CYS A 47 -3.57 7.20 0.10
N SER A 48 -4.08 6.59 -0.96
CA SER A 48 -3.41 5.51 -1.71
C SER A 48 -2.89 5.92 -3.09
N THR A 49 -3.17 7.12 -3.58
CA THR A 49 -2.96 7.51 -4.99
C THR A 49 -1.50 7.40 -5.43
N TYR A 50 -0.63 8.26 -4.91
CA TYR A 50 0.79 8.28 -5.27
C TYR A 50 1.49 6.96 -4.96
N THR A 51 1.14 6.35 -3.83
CA THR A 51 1.72 5.08 -3.40
C THR A 51 1.40 3.96 -4.40
N LEU A 52 0.18 3.89 -4.93
CA LEU A 52 -0.16 2.93 -5.98
C LEU A 52 0.54 3.25 -7.30
N GLU A 53 0.54 4.50 -7.75
CA GLU A 53 1.23 4.92 -8.99
C GLU A 53 2.70 4.53 -8.98
N PHE A 54 3.37 4.68 -7.84
CA PHE A 54 4.78 4.36 -7.69
C PHE A 54 5.03 2.86 -7.49
N LEU A 55 4.38 2.22 -6.49
CA LEU A 55 4.75 0.85 -6.09
C LEU A 55 4.27 -0.22 -7.07
N THR A 56 3.18 0.00 -7.80
CA THR A 56 2.67 -1.00 -8.77
C THR A 56 3.64 -1.28 -9.90
N GLN A 57 4.59 -0.38 -10.17
CA GLN A 57 5.67 -0.60 -11.13
C GLN A 57 6.60 -1.74 -10.67
N TYR A 58 6.79 -1.91 -9.36
CA TYR A 58 7.81 -2.81 -8.80
C TYR A 58 7.23 -3.98 -7.99
N ALA A 59 5.96 -3.92 -7.58
CA ALA A 59 5.35 -4.86 -6.64
C ALA A 59 3.89 -5.15 -6.98
N ASP A 60 3.39 -6.29 -6.48
CA ASP A 60 1.99 -6.68 -6.59
C ASP A 60 1.23 -6.21 -5.35
N ILE A 61 0.26 -5.31 -5.53
CA ILE A 61 -0.36 -4.58 -4.43
C ILE A 61 -1.79 -5.06 -4.17
N ALA A 62 -2.15 -5.18 -2.90
CA ALA A 62 -3.53 -5.25 -2.44
C ALA A 62 -3.80 -4.10 -1.46
N ILE A 63 -4.87 -3.34 -1.70
CA ILE A 63 -5.39 -2.36 -0.75
C ILE A 63 -6.20 -3.08 0.32
N TYR A 64 -5.91 -2.76 1.57
CA TYR A 64 -6.69 -3.15 2.73
C TYR A 64 -7.38 -1.92 3.32
N PHE A 65 -8.69 -1.81 3.10
CA PHE A 65 -9.52 -0.75 3.64
C PHE A 65 -10.03 -1.11 5.02
N ALA A 66 -9.51 -0.45 6.05
CA ALA A 66 -9.92 -0.66 7.42
C ALA A 66 -9.78 0.65 8.21
N ASN A 67 -10.80 1.04 8.96
CA ASN A 67 -10.68 2.05 10.01
C ASN A 67 -11.98 2.07 10.83
N SER A 68 -11.93 1.45 12.02
CA SER A 68 -13.05 1.40 12.97
C SER A 68 -13.44 2.78 13.52
N ASN A 69 -12.54 3.77 13.45
CA ASN A 69 -12.82 5.13 13.95
C ASN A 69 -13.65 5.98 12.98
N ILE A 70 -13.94 5.50 11.76
CA ILE A 70 -14.79 6.26 10.82
C ILE A 70 -16.24 6.21 11.31
N HIS A 71 -16.76 7.36 11.70
CA HIS A 71 -18.15 7.53 12.12
C HIS A 71 -18.80 8.71 11.38
N PRO A 72 -20.11 8.63 11.10
CA PRO A 72 -21.01 7.50 11.33
C PRO A 72 -20.78 6.36 10.32
N LYS A 73 -21.47 5.21 10.49
CA LYS A 73 -21.32 4.04 9.59
C LYS A 73 -21.49 4.38 8.10
N ASN A 74 -22.37 5.33 7.78
CA ASN A 74 -22.59 5.79 6.41
C ASN A 74 -21.32 6.41 5.78
N GLU A 75 -20.51 7.13 6.55
CA GLU A 75 -19.23 7.69 6.08
C GLU A 75 -18.21 6.57 5.82
N TYR A 76 -18.18 5.53 6.66
CA TYR A 76 -17.35 4.34 6.41
C TYR A 76 -17.70 3.69 5.07
N LEU A 77 -18.99 3.38 4.86
CA LEU A 77 -19.48 2.74 3.63
C LEU A 77 -19.21 3.62 2.40
N ARG A 78 -19.36 4.94 2.52
CA ARG A 78 -19.06 5.88 1.44
C ARG A 78 -17.57 5.84 1.08
N ARG A 79 -16.68 5.89 2.07
CA ARG A 79 -15.23 5.85 1.83
C ARG A 79 -14.77 4.51 1.27
N ALA A 80 -15.33 3.40 1.77
CA ALA A 80 -15.07 2.05 1.24
C ALA A 80 -15.42 1.98 -0.25
N LYS A 81 -16.65 2.39 -0.61
CA LYS A 81 -17.11 2.44 -2.00
C LYS A 81 -16.23 3.31 -2.89
N VAL A 82 -15.84 4.50 -2.43
CA VAL A 82 -14.97 5.40 -3.20
C VAL A 82 -13.57 4.80 -3.36
N GLN A 83 -13.05 4.09 -2.36
CA GLN A 83 -11.75 3.39 -2.44
C GLN A 83 -11.81 2.22 -3.43
N GLU A 84 -12.87 1.43 -3.42
CA GLU A 84 -13.10 0.34 -4.37
C GLU A 84 -13.16 0.86 -5.80
N GLN A 85 -14.02 1.86 -6.07
CA GLN A 85 -14.13 2.51 -7.38
C GLN A 85 -12.81 3.10 -7.86
N PHE A 86 -12.06 3.73 -6.95
CA PHE A 86 -10.73 4.26 -7.28
C PHE A 86 -9.77 3.16 -7.73
N VAL A 87 -9.75 1.99 -7.06
CA VAL A 87 -8.90 0.86 -7.45
C VAL A 87 -9.30 0.31 -8.82
N GLU A 88 -10.60 0.16 -9.08
CA GLU A 88 -11.11 -0.28 -10.39
C GLU A 88 -10.71 0.70 -11.51
N ASP A 89 -10.90 2.00 -11.29
CA ASP A 89 -10.53 3.04 -12.24
C ASP A 89 -9.02 3.10 -12.47
N PHE A 90 -8.24 2.96 -11.41
CA PHE A 90 -6.78 2.92 -11.48
C PHE A 90 -6.30 1.75 -12.34
N ASN A 91 -6.82 0.55 -12.09
CA ASN A 91 -6.49 -0.64 -12.88
C ASN A 91 -6.88 -0.47 -14.35
N ARG A 92 -8.08 0.06 -14.62
CA ARG A 92 -8.55 0.31 -15.99
C ARG A 92 -7.68 1.32 -16.74
N LYS A 93 -7.22 2.37 -16.06
CA LYS A 93 -6.38 3.43 -16.66
C LYS A 93 -4.93 3.00 -16.87
N THR A 94 -4.37 2.20 -15.97
CA THR A 94 -2.94 1.89 -15.94
C THR A 94 -2.59 0.50 -16.47
N GLY A 95 -3.58 -0.39 -16.57
CA GLY A 95 -3.34 -1.82 -16.82
C GLY A 95 -2.79 -2.58 -15.61
N ALA A 96 -2.71 -1.94 -14.44
CA ALA A 96 -2.31 -2.61 -13.20
C ALA A 96 -3.38 -3.62 -12.73
N ASN A 97 -2.99 -4.48 -11.80
CA ASN A 97 -3.88 -5.46 -11.17
C ASN A 97 -3.84 -5.33 -9.64
N VAL A 98 -4.21 -4.14 -9.15
CA VAL A 98 -4.34 -3.87 -7.72
C VAL A 98 -5.59 -4.54 -7.18
N LYS A 99 -5.45 -5.29 -6.08
CA LYS A 99 -6.59 -5.92 -5.40
C LYS A 99 -7.19 -4.98 -4.37
N TYR A 100 -8.48 -5.14 -4.08
CA TYR A 100 -9.18 -4.43 -3.01
C TYR A 100 -9.70 -5.44 -1.97
N ILE A 101 -9.50 -5.15 -0.69
CA ILE A 101 -9.95 -5.94 0.45
C ILE A 101 -10.54 -4.97 1.47
N GLU A 102 -11.81 -5.16 1.80
CA GLU A 102 -12.50 -4.40 2.84
C GLU A 102 -12.55 -5.20 4.15
N ALA A 103 -12.19 -4.58 5.26
CA ALA A 103 -12.36 -5.15 6.59
C ALA A 103 -13.81 -5.00 7.09
N PRO A 104 -14.32 -5.88 7.94
CA PRO A 104 -15.60 -5.65 8.61
C PRO A 104 -15.61 -4.33 9.40
N TYR A 105 -16.71 -3.57 9.30
CA TYR A 105 -16.91 -2.36 10.11
C TYR A 105 -17.35 -2.73 11.54
N GLU A 106 -16.39 -2.83 12.45
CA GLU A 106 -16.62 -3.26 13.84
C GLU A 106 -16.07 -2.21 14.84
N PRO A 107 -16.71 -1.04 14.99
CA PRO A 107 -16.20 0.07 15.81
C PRO A 107 -16.08 -0.24 17.32
N HIS A 108 -16.70 -1.33 17.78
CA HIS A 108 -16.72 -1.75 19.19
C HIS A 108 -15.75 -2.90 19.50
N LYS A 109 -14.96 -3.36 18.53
CA LYS A 109 -13.92 -4.38 18.73
C LYS A 109 -12.55 -3.71 18.71
N PHE A 110 -11.74 -3.95 19.75
CA PHE A 110 -10.37 -3.44 19.93
C PHE A 110 -9.38 -4.60 19.95
#